data_AF-A0A963YCB6-F1
#
_entry.id   AF-A0A963YCB6-F1
#
_cell.length_a   1.000
_cell.length_b   1.000
_cell.length_c   1.000
_cell.angle_alpha   90.00
_cell.angle_beta   90.00
_cell.angle_gamma   90.00
#
_symmetry.space_group_name_H-M   'P 1'
#
loop_
_entity.id
_entity.type
_entity.pdbx_description
1 polymer ?
#
loop_
_entity_poly.entity_id
_entity_poly.type
_entity_poly.pdbx_seq_one_letter_code
_entity_poly.pdbx_strand_id
1 'polypeptide(L)'
;MTAAVIAYQGAGPFIGVTGQSAPGGHSMKRTITRATAALLALFLADASSAAALPPLGEQAVIVDKLVSVRVADRIRRTCPTISARLFRVLSESNALKSEVRGLGYSEDVVRAFLRDDAERAKIYEKAEAYLSAHGAKADEAETFCDLGRAEIAANTYAGSLIYEK
;
A
#
# COMPACT_ATOMS: atom_id res chain seq x y z
N MET A 1 28.00 15.11 3.79
CA MET A 1 27.23 15.87 2.78
C MET A 1 27.78 15.54 1.40
N THR A 2 27.28 14.48 0.77
CA THR A 2 27.39 14.26 -0.70
C THR A 2 26.64 12.98 -1.07
N ALA A 3 25.48 13.14 -1.70
CA ALA A 3 24.85 12.17 -2.60
C ALA A 3 23.76 12.97 -3.34
N ALA A 4 24.12 13.58 -4.46
CA ALA A 4 23.93 13.04 -5.80
C ALA A 4 22.45 13.07 -6.22
N VAL A 5 22.07 14.23 -6.77
CA VAL A 5 20.87 14.46 -7.56
C VAL A 5 21.00 13.65 -8.85
N ILE A 6 20.08 12.72 -9.11
CA ILE A 6 19.93 12.12 -10.45
C ILE A 6 18.53 12.48 -10.94
N ALA A 7 18.51 13.36 -11.93
CA ALA A 7 17.35 13.71 -12.73
C ALA A 7 16.93 12.50 -13.59
N TYR A 8 15.64 12.14 -13.56
CA TYR A 8 15.03 11.24 -14.54
C TYR A 8 14.20 12.09 -15.51
N GLN A 9 14.71 12.25 -16.73
CA GLN A 9 14.03 12.85 -17.87
C GLN A 9 13.83 11.77 -18.95
N GLY A 10 12.59 11.66 -19.44
CA GLY A 10 12.24 11.04 -20.73
C GLY A 10 11.99 9.52 -20.70
N ALA A 11 11.14 8.94 -21.54
CA ALA A 11 10.28 9.46 -22.59
C ALA A 11 9.36 8.33 -23.09
N GLY A 12 8.08 8.63 -23.31
CA GLY A 12 7.28 8.15 -24.46
C GLY A 12 7.01 6.65 -24.63
N PRO A 13 6.32 6.25 -25.73
CA PRO A 13 4.87 6.09 -25.64
C PRO A 13 4.36 4.67 -25.93
N PHE A 14 3.16 4.43 -25.40
CA PHE A 14 2.22 3.35 -25.73
C PHE A 14 2.20 2.99 -27.23
N ILE A 15 2.37 1.71 -27.55
CA ILE A 15 1.87 1.12 -28.79
C ILE A 15 1.15 -0.19 -28.45
N GLY A 16 -0.16 -0.18 -28.60
CA GLY A 16 -1.01 -1.37 -28.53
C GLY A 16 -0.84 -2.24 -29.77
N VAL A 17 -0.63 -3.54 -29.54
CA VAL A 17 -0.65 -4.58 -30.57
C VAL A 17 -2.07 -5.13 -30.68
N THR A 18 -2.70 -4.92 -31.84
CA THR A 18 -3.78 -5.78 -32.32
C THR A 18 -3.24 -6.62 -33.48
N GLY A 19 -3.45 -7.93 -33.40
CA GLY A 19 -3.05 -8.87 -34.44
C GLY A 19 -4.06 -8.90 -35.59
N GLN A 20 -3.61 -9.35 -36.77
CA GLN A 20 -4.48 -9.95 -37.80
C GLN A 20 -3.67 -10.75 -38.84
N SER A 21 -3.91 -12.07 -38.82
CA SER A 21 -4.06 -13.06 -39.89
C SER A 21 -3.35 -12.96 -41.27
N ALA A 22 -2.77 -14.10 -41.67
CA ALA A 22 -2.38 -14.59 -43.02
C ALA A 22 -3.61 -14.69 -43.99
N PRO A 23 -3.54 -15.15 -45.28
CA PRO A 23 -2.49 -15.95 -45.96
C PRO A 23 -2.24 -15.64 -47.46
N GLY A 24 -1.28 -16.34 -48.10
CA GLY A 24 -1.15 -16.37 -49.56
C GLY A 24 0.18 -16.91 -50.07
N GLY A 25 0.19 -18.14 -50.59
CA GLY A 25 1.38 -18.78 -51.14
C GLY A 25 1.70 -18.35 -52.58
N HIS A 26 2.97 -18.43 -52.97
CA HIS A 26 3.41 -18.61 -54.35
C HIS A 26 4.69 -19.46 -54.37
N SER A 27 4.61 -20.59 -55.06
CA SER A 27 5.73 -21.42 -55.50
C SER A 27 6.46 -20.74 -56.64
N MET A 28 7.76 -20.45 -56.51
CA MET A 28 8.65 -20.36 -57.68
C MET A 28 10.11 -20.57 -57.29
N LYS A 29 10.67 -21.61 -57.90
CA LYS A 29 12.07 -22.02 -57.86
C LYS A 29 12.97 -20.90 -58.37
N ARG A 30 14.10 -20.63 -57.71
CA ARG A 30 15.32 -20.12 -58.36
C ARG A 30 16.57 -20.26 -57.49
N THR A 31 17.53 -20.94 -58.10
CA THR A 31 18.89 -21.29 -57.71
C THR A 31 19.80 -20.09 -57.40
N ILE A 32 20.54 -20.22 -56.30
CA ILE A 32 21.96 -19.90 -56.06
C ILE A 32 22.49 -18.57 -56.64
N THR A 33 22.92 -17.63 -55.79
CA THR A 33 24.19 -16.87 -55.95
C THR A 33 24.65 -16.35 -54.58
N ARG A 34 25.97 -16.34 -54.39
CA ARG A 34 26.74 -16.21 -53.14
C ARG A 34 26.75 -14.81 -52.51
N ALA A 35 26.94 -14.84 -51.18
CA ALA A 35 27.65 -13.87 -50.34
C ALA A 35 27.01 -12.49 -50.10
N THR A 36 26.51 -12.27 -48.87
CA THR A 36 26.66 -11.00 -48.14
C THR A 36 26.45 -11.20 -46.63
N ALA A 37 27.50 -10.80 -45.89
CA ALA A 37 27.54 -10.30 -44.51
C ALA A 37 26.56 -10.85 -43.45
N ALA A 38 27.13 -11.60 -42.50
CA ALA A 38 26.56 -11.82 -41.18
C ALA A 38 26.42 -10.47 -40.44
N LEU A 39 25.18 -9.99 -40.28
CA LEU A 39 24.82 -8.95 -39.32
C LEU A 39 24.18 -9.65 -38.11
N LEU A 40 25.01 -9.94 -37.10
CA LEU A 40 24.56 -10.33 -35.77
C LEU A 40 23.84 -9.11 -35.16
N ALA A 41 22.52 -9.10 -35.22
CA ALA A 41 21.71 -8.15 -34.48
C ALA A 41 21.77 -8.50 -32.98
N LEU A 42 22.68 -7.84 -32.26
CA LEU A 42 22.68 -7.78 -30.80
C LEU A 42 21.45 -6.96 -30.37
N PHE A 43 20.29 -7.60 -30.27
CA PHE A 43 19.16 -7.06 -29.52
C PHE A 43 19.54 -7.11 -28.04
N LEU A 44 20.03 -5.97 -27.53
CA LEU A 44 20.08 -5.71 -26.09
C LEU A 44 18.63 -5.70 -25.61
N ALA A 45 18.18 -6.84 -25.07
CA ALA A 45 16.97 -6.89 -24.27
C ALA A 45 17.23 -6.05 -23.02
N ASP A 46 16.74 -4.81 -23.03
CA ASP A 46 16.64 -3.97 -21.84
C ASP A 46 15.70 -4.69 -20.86
N ALA A 47 16.29 -5.49 -19.97
CA ALA A 47 15.59 -6.07 -18.84
C ALA A 47 15.25 -4.92 -17.88
N SER A 48 14.17 -4.21 -18.18
CA SER A 48 13.52 -3.32 -17.21
C SER A 48 13.13 -4.20 -16.03
N SER A 49 13.97 -4.16 -15.00
CA SER A 49 13.69 -4.79 -13.72
C SER A 49 12.52 -4.02 -13.14
N ALA A 50 11.32 -4.58 -13.24
CA ALA A 50 10.18 -4.05 -12.52
C ALA A 50 10.56 -4.03 -11.04
N ALA A 51 10.85 -2.85 -10.51
CA ALA A 51 11.11 -2.69 -9.09
C ALA A 51 9.88 -3.19 -8.34
N ALA A 52 10.04 -4.27 -7.58
CA ALA A 52 8.97 -4.81 -6.77
C ALA A 52 8.51 -3.73 -5.79
N LEU A 53 7.20 -3.56 -5.66
CA LEU A 53 6.63 -2.71 -4.61
C LEU A 53 7.16 -3.19 -3.25
N PRO A 54 7.48 -2.28 -2.32
CA PRO A 54 7.86 -2.68 -0.98
C PRO A 54 6.73 -3.50 -0.33
N PRO A 55 7.01 -4.33 0.68
CA PRO A 55 5.96 -4.98 1.46
C PRO A 55 4.98 -3.95 2.05
N LEU A 56 3.68 -4.28 2.11
CA LEU A 56 2.67 -3.35 2.64
C LEU A 56 2.93 -2.95 4.10
N GLY A 57 3.57 -3.81 4.89
CA GLY A 57 4.01 -3.51 6.25
C GLY A 57 5.17 -2.50 6.35
N GLU A 58 5.84 -2.19 5.25
CA GLU A 58 6.88 -1.13 5.19
C GLU A 58 6.30 0.23 4.78
N GLN A 59 5.03 0.28 4.38
CA GLN A 59 4.35 1.53 4.04
C GLN A 59 3.92 2.26 5.31
N ALA A 60 4.83 3.08 5.85
CA ALA A 60 4.65 3.79 7.11
C ALA A 60 3.28 4.50 7.22
N VAL A 61 2.87 5.24 6.19
CA VAL A 61 1.57 5.97 6.19
C VAL A 61 0.38 5.03 6.35
N ILE A 62 0.40 3.85 5.73
CA ILE A 62 -0.68 2.86 5.83
C ILE A 62 -0.66 2.23 7.23
N VAL A 63 0.52 1.84 7.70
CA VAL A 63 0.71 1.26 9.04
C VAL A 63 0.28 2.23 10.13
N ASP A 64 0.63 3.51 10.04
CA ASP A 64 0.29 4.53 11.04
C ASP A 64 -1.23 4.76 11.12
N LYS A 65 -1.93 4.73 9.99
CA LYS A 65 -3.40 4.78 9.97
C LYS A 65 -4.01 3.54 10.63
N LEU A 66 -3.47 2.35 10.37
CA LEU A 66 -3.93 1.10 11.00
C LEU A 66 -3.66 1.08 12.51
N VAL A 67 -2.50 1.59 12.94
CA VAL A 67 -2.16 1.79 14.35
C VAL A 67 -3.17 2.73 15.00
N SER A 68 -3.49 3.86 14.36
CA SER A 68 -4.47 4.83 14.85
C SER A 68 -5.89 4.23 14.95
N VAL A 69 -6.31 3.40 13.99
CA VAL A 69 -7.57 2.65 14.09
C VAL A 69 -7.55 1.71 15.29
N ARG A 70 -6.42 1.03 15.54
CA ARG A 70 -6.28 0.14 16.69
C ARG A 70 -6.30 0.90 18.03
N VAL A 71 -5.66 2.07 18.10
CA VAL A 71 -5.72 2.98 19.26
C VAL A 71 -7.18 3.35 19.55
N ALA A 72 -7.92 3.80 18.54
CA ALA A 72 -9.34 4.13 18.67
C ALA A 72 -10.19 2.93 19.13
N ASP A 73 -9.93 1.74 18.59
CA ASP A 73 -10.62 0.51 19.00
C ASP A 73 -10.30 0.11 20.43
N ARG A 74 -9.07 0.29 20.89
CA ARG A 74 -8.68 0.01 22.27
C ARG A 74 -9.35 0.98 23.24
N ILE A 75 -9.33 2.28 22.94
CA ILE A 75 -9.99 3.34 23.73
C ILE A 75 -11.47 3.02 23.92
N ARG A 76 -12.24 2.82 22.84
CA ARG A 76 -13.69 2.56 22.95
C ARG A 76 -14.04 1.24 23.65
N ARG A 77 -13.12 0.27 23.67
CA ARG A 77 -13.34 -1.04 24.31
C ARG A 77 -13.11 -0.96 25.81
N THR A 78 -12.23 -0.07 26.26
CA THR A 78 -11.93 0.13 27.67
C THR A 78 -12.83 1.20 28.29
N CYS A 79 -13.04 2.31 27.58
CA CYS A 79 -13.80 3.44 28.08
C CYS A 79 -15.31 3.26 27.82
N PRO A 80 -16.17 3.20 28.86
CA PRO A 80 -17.61 2.96 28.69
C PRO A 80 -18.36 4.14 28.05
N THR A 81 -17.85 5.37 28.19
CA THR A 81 -18.49 6.59 27.67
C THR A 81 -18.10 6.91 26.23
N ILE A 82 -17.13 6.20 25.64
CA ILE A 82 -16.68 6.45 24.26
C ILE A 82 -17.17 5.34 23.33
N SER A 83 -17.65 5.73 22.15
CA SER A 83 -18.16 4.83 21.11
C SER A 83 -17.49 5.10 19.75
N ALA A 84 -17.54 4.12 18.85
CA ALA A 84 -17.07 4.28 17.47
C ALA A 84 -18.08 5.05 16.60
N ARG A 85 -17.57 5.96 15.77
CA ARG A 85 -18.32 6.53 14.64
C ARG A 85 -18.31 5.52 13.49
N LEU A 86 -19.18 4.51 13.54
CA LEU A 86 -19.17 3.36 12.60
C LEU A 86 -19.15 3.78 11.13
N PHE A 87 -19.95 4.76 10.73
CA PHE A 87 -19.94 5.27 9.35
C PHE A 87 -18.58 5.85 8.94
N ARG A 88 -17.88 6.54 9.85
CA ARG A 88 -16.53 7.06 9.58
C ARG A 88 -15.52 5.93 9.48
N VAL A 89 -15.53 4.99 10.43
CA VAL A 89 -14.63 3.82 10.39
C VAL A 89 -14.77 3.04 9.08
N LEU A 90 -15.99 2.83 8.60
CA LEU A 90 -16.25 2.16 7.31
C LEU A 90 -15.76 2.99 6.12
N SER A 91 -16.04 4.30 6.11
CA SER A 91 -15.57 5.21 5.05
C SER A 91 -14.05 5.24 4.97
N GLU A 92 -13.37 5.40 6.10
CA GLU A 92 -11.92 5.45 6.23
C GLU A 92 -11.27 4.13 5.83
N SER A 93 -11.85 2.99 6.21
CA SER A 93 -11.38 1.67 5.79
C SER A 93 -11.44 1.49 4.26
N ASN A 94 -12.51 1.97 3.63
CA ASN A 94 -12.65 1.95 2.18
C ASN A 94 -11.67 2.91 1.49
N ALA A 95 -11.46 4.10 2.06
CA ALA A 95 -10.48 5.06 1.56
C ALA A 95 -9.07 4.48 1.61
N LEU A 96 -8.69 3.86 2.73
CA LEU A 96 -7.38 3.22 2.90
C LEU A 96 -7.18 2.07 1.91
N LYS A 97 -8.21 1.24 1.71
CA LYS A 97 -8.17 0.19 0.70
C LYS A 97 -7.97 0.77 -0.72
N SER A 98 -8.67 1.86 -1.04
CA SER A 98 -8.50 2.54 -2.33
C SER A 98 -7.11 3.13 -2.50
N GLU A 99 -6.55 3.73 -1.45
CA GLU A 99 -5.20 4.30 -1.43
C GLU A 99 -4.15 3.21 -1.68
N VAL A 100 -4.22 2.09 -0.96
CA VAL A 100 -3.31 0.96 -1.15
C VAL A 100 -3.40 0.40 -2.57
N ARG A 101 -4.60 0.29 -3.15
CA ARG A 101 -4.75 -0.12 -4.55
C ARG A 101 -4.18 0.90 -5.53
N GLY A 102 -4.32 2.19 -5.22
CA GLY A 102 -3.75 3.29 -6.01
C GLY A 102 -2.23 3.24 -6.06
N LEU A 103 -1.59 2.66 -5.04
CA LEU A 103 -0.14 2.39 -5.01
C LEU A 103 0.28 1.16 -5.84
N GLY A 104 -0.68 0.42 -6.44
CA GLY A 104 -0.41 -0.73 -7.31
C GLY A 104 -0.47 -2.09 -6.63
N TYR A 105 -0.83 -2.17 -5.34
CA TYR A 105 -1.01 -3.45 -4.65
C TYR A 105 -2.30 -4.15 -5.10
N SER A 106 -2.20 -5.46 -5.33
CA SER A 106 -3.37 -6.27 -5.68
C SER A 106 -4.25 -6.52 -4.46
N GLU A 107 -5.54 -6.79 -4.72
CA GLU A 107 -6.51 -7.16 -3.68
C GLU A 107 -6.08 -8.38 -2.86
N ASP A 108 -5.40 -9.35 -3.48
CA ASP A 108 -4.89 -10.54 -2.81
C ASP A 108 -3.77 -10.20 -1.84
N VAL A 109 -2.86 -9.30 -2.22
CA VAL A 109 -1.79 -8.82 -1.33
C VAL A 109 -2.38 -8.09 -0.12
N VAL A 110 -3.38 -7.22 -0.34
CA VAL A 110 -4.07 -6.51 0.75
C VAL A 110 -4.78 -7.51 1.67
N ARG A 111 -5.50 -8.49 1.12
CA ARG A 111 -6.19 -9.51 1.92
C ARG A 111 -5.22 -10.39 2.71
N ALA A 112 -4.10 -10.77 2.09
CA ALA A 112 -3.06 -11.56 2.76
C ALA A 112 -2.47 -10.79 3.94
N PHE A 113 -2.12 -9.52 3.73
CA PHE A 113 -1.61 -8.64 4.78
C PHE A 113 -2.59 -8.49 5.96
N LEU A 114 -3.87 -8.25 5.68
CA LEU A 114 -4.90 -8.11 6.73
C LEU A 114 -5.17 -9.41 7.50
N ARG A 115 -4.78 -10.57 6.95
CA ARG A 115 -4.93 -11.90 7.57
C ARG A 115 -3.65 -12.43 8.20
N ASP A 116 -2.53 -11.75 7.99
CA ASP A 116 -1.25 -12.13 8.54
C ASP A 116 -1.21 -11.73 10.02
N ASP A 117 -1.18 -12.73 10.90
CA ASP A 117 -1.16 -12.51 12.34
C ASP A 117 0.13 -11.84 12.83
N ALA A 118 1.26 -12.04 12.14
CA ALA A 118 2.51 -11.38 12.48
C ALA A 118 2.46 -9.88 12.14
N GLU A 119 1.91 -9.51 10.98
CA GLU A 119 1.70 -8.10 10.62
C GLU A 119 0.69 -7.41 11.56
N ARG A 120 -0.38 -8.11 11.91
CA ARG A 120 -1.36 -7.62 12.90
C ARG A 120 -0.74 -7.44 14.28
N ALA A 121 0.12 -8.37 14.72
CA ALA A 121 0.82 -8.27 16.00
C ALA A 121 1.71 -7.02 16.06
N LYS A 122 2.46 -6.72 15.00
CA LYS A 122 3.28 -5.49 14.91
C LYS A 122 2.43 -4.22 15.04
N ILE A 123 1.26 -4.17 14.39
CA ILE A 123 0.33 -3.04 14.50
C ILE A 123 -0.19 -2.91 15.93
N TYR A 124 -0.52 -4.04 16.58
CA TYR A 124 -1.05 -4.03 17.95
C TYR A 124 0.02 -3.59 18.95
N GLU A 125 1.25 -4.07 18.81
CA GLU A 125 2.39 -3.66 19.63
C GLU A 125 2.63 -2.15 19.53
N LYS A 126 2.65 -1.60 18.30
CA LYS A 126 2.78 -0.15 18.06
C LYS A 126 1.63 0.64 18.70
N ALA A 127 0.40 0.13 18.62
CA ALA A 127 -0.75 0.79 19.22
C ALA A 127 -0.70 0.77 20.76
N GLU A 128 -0.33 -0.35 21.38
CA GLU A 128 -0.18 -0.43 22.84
C GLU A 128 0.99 0.44 23.32
N ALA A 129 2.10 0.51 22.58
CA ALA A 129 3.20 1.43 22.86
C ALA A 129 2.75 2.89 22.80
N TYR A 130 1.95 3.25 21.78
CA TYR A 130 1.35 4.58 21.68
C TYR A 130 0.47 4.90 22.89
N LEU A 131 -0.46 4.01 23.23
CA LEU A 131 -1.38 4.17 24.34
C LEU A 131 -0.64 4.37 25.67
N SER A 132 0.35 3.51 25.96
CA SER A 132 1.17 3.62 27.16
C SER A 132 1.97 4.91 27.20
N ALA A 133 2.53 5.35 26.08
CA ALA A 133 3.28 6.60 25.98
C ALA A 133 2.38 7.83 26.22
N HIS A 134 1.07 7.71 25.98
CA HIS A 134 0.08 8.76 26.19
C HIS A 134 -0.72 8.59 27.49
N GLY A 135 -0.20 7.81 28.43
CA GLY A 135 -0.72 7.72 29.80
C GLY A 135 -1.85 6.73 30.02
N ALA A 136 -2.23 5.95 29.00
CA ALA A 136 -3.19 4.87 29.18
C ALA A 136 -2.54 3.72 29.98
N LYS A 137 -3.17 3.32 31.08
CA LYS A 137 -2.72 2.22 31.93
C LYS A 137 -3.74 1.10 31.89
N ALA A 138 -3.28 -0.12 31.68
CA ALA A 138 -4.13 -1.27 31.35
C ALA A 138 -5.25 -1.57 32.38
N ASP A 139 -5.04 -1.20 33.63
CA ASP A 139 -5.92 -1.40 34.78
C ASP A 139 -6.78 -0.17 35.15
N GLU A 140 -6.53 0.99 34.53
CA GLU A 140 -7.24 2.24 34.83
C GLU A 140 -8.08 2.69 33.62
N ALA A 141 -9.34 2.27 33.55
CA ALA A 141 -10.23 2.59 32.43
C ALA A 141 -10.40 4.10 32.16
N GLU A 142 -10.39 4.91 33.23
CA GLU A 142 -10.48 6.38 33.11
C GLU A 142 -9.32 6.99 32.33
N THR A 143 -8.11 6.42 32.42
CA THR A 143 -6.97 6.91 31.62
C THR A 143 -7.18 6.75 30.11
N PHE A 144 -7.91 5.71 29.69
CA PHE A 144 -8.32 5.55 28.29
C PHE A 144 -9.42 6.55 27.91
N CYS A 145 -10.31 6.90 28.83
CA CYS A 145 -11.33 7.92 28.59
C CYS A 145 -10.72 9.32 28.43
N ASP A 146 -9.78 9.68 29.30
CA ASP A 146 -9.02 10.94 29.21
C ASP A 146 -8.27 11.04 27.89
N LEU A 147 -7.53 9.99 27.52
CA LEU A 147 -6.85 9.92 26.24
C LEU A 147 -7.85 10.01 25.08
N GLY A 148 -8.96 9.27 25.12
CA GLY A 148 -9.99 9.32 24.09
C GLY A 148 -10.58 10.71 23.88
N ARG A 149 -10.85 11.45 24.95
CA ARG A 149 -11.27 12.86 24.89
C ARG A 149 -10.19 13.75 24.28
N ALA A 150 -8.93 13.55 24.67
CA ALA A 150 -7.81 14.29 24.11
C ALA A 150 -7.66 14.06 22.59
N GLU A 151 -7.74 12.80 22.14
CA GLU A 151 -7.72 12.43 20.72
C GLU A 151 -8.87 13.10 19.94
N ILE A 152 -10.09 13.07 20.50
CA ILE A 152 -11.27 13.71 19.89
C ILE A 152 -11.07 15.23 19.78
N ALA A 153 -10.60 15.86 20.85
CA ALA A 153 -10.38 17.31 20.89
C ALA A 153 -9.28 17.76 19.93
N ALA A 154 -8.21 16.97 19.80
CA ALA A 154 -7.11 17.23 18.87
C ALA A 154 -7.45 16.88 17.41
N ASN A 155 -8.61 16.27 17.13
CA ASN A 155 -9.01 15.79 15.81
C ASN A 155 -7.95 14.89 15.16
N THR A 156 -7.30 14.05 15.97
CA THR A 156 -6.36 13.06 15.44
C THR A 156 -7.09 12.06 14.55
N TYR A 157 -6.35 11.25 13.80
CA TYR A 157 -6.96 10.18 13.03
C TYR A 157 -7.78 9.23 13.94
N ALA A 158 -7.22 8.83 15.10
CA ALA A 158 -7.93 8.00 16.07
C ALA A 158 -9.18 8.71 16.64
N GLY A 159 -9.06 9.98 17.06
CA GLY A 159 -10.16 10.79 17.60
C GLY A 159 -11.26 11.07 16.59
N SER A 160 -10.94 11.10 15.30
CA SER A 160 -11.92 11.24 14.22
C SER A 160 -12.86 10.02 14.12
N LEU A 161 -12.41 8.85 14.58
CA LEU A 161 -13.12 7.56 14.49
C LEU A 161 -14.02 7.28 15.70
N ILE A 162 -13.93 8.07 16.76
CA ILE A 162 -14.64 7.86 18.03
C ILE A 162 -15.38 9.12 18.49
N TYR A 163 -16.37 8.96 19.35
CA TYR A 163 -17.10 10.07 19.97
C TYR A 163 -17.44 9.74 21.42
N GLU A 164 -17.57 10.77 22.25
CA GLU A 164 -18.10 10.66 23.61
C GLU A 164 -19.63 10.69 23.58
N LYS A 165 -20.27 9.76 24.29
CA LYS A 165 -21.72 9.53 24.31
C LYS A 165 -22.50 10.58 25.08
#